data_AF-A0A7G7VKA3-F1
#
_entry.id   AF-A0A7G7VKA3-F1
#
_cell.length_a   1.000
_cell.length_b   1.000
_cell.length_c   1.000
_cell.angle_alpha   90.00
_cell.angle_beta   90.00
_cell.angle_gamma   90.00
#
_symmetry.space_group_name_H-M   'P 1'
#
loop_
_entity.id
_entity.type
_entity.pdbx_description
1 polymer ?
#
loop_
_entity_poly.entity_id
_entity_poly.type
_entity_poly.pdbx_seq_one_letter_code
_entity_poly.pdbx_strand_id
1 'polypeptide(L)'
;MHISRRSTRARIALLTAPFLLFGAVCAQAVPEAAPVQQVSERAPATSSIQLLSMEFRHPVADGTLMRMIWLVDAPAKNALSSEELTTRGIDPNSFIPCLGEFVGKEYTDGRNQDIRERYVPWTPELEASLHALIAERNLTAENDYGARAETVTNPAYNIVLSYKDGHSLYITSEGQTVNEHEAIIEDILLTWCDEAFAAKGK
;
A
#
# COMPACT_ATOMS: atom_id res chain seq x y z
N MET A 1 -5.74 28.24 37.63
CA MET A 1 -6.56 28.36 36.41
C MET A 1 -5.63 28.19 35.22
N HIS A 2 -5.45 26.97 34.74
CA HIS A 2 -4.63 26.70 33.55
C HIS A 2 -5.54 26.08 32.49
N ILE A 3 -5.66 26.81 31.39
CA ILE A 3 -6.60 26.55 30.31
C ILE A 3 -6.13 25.32 29.53
N SER A 4 -7.07 24.39 29.38
CA SER A 4 -7.01 23.15 28.61
C SER A 4 -6.56 23.40 27.16
N ARG A 5 -5.47 22.76 26.73
CA ARG A 5 -5.18 22.57 25.30
C ARG A 5 -5.88 21.28 24.86
N ARG A 6 -7.03 21.44 24.19
CA ARG A 6 -7.63 20.41 23.34
C ARG A 6 -6.61 19.99 22.27
N SER A 7 -6.04 18.79 22.38
CA SER A 7 -5.33 18.15 21.28
C SER A 7 -6.33 17.30 20.47
N THR A 8 -6.97 17.95 19.51
CA THR A 8 -7.70 17.26 18.44
C THR A 8 -6.65 16.57 17.57
N ARG A 9 -6.47 15.24 17.68
CA ARG A 9 -5.88 14.35 16.67
C ARG A 9 -5.93 12.89 17.15
N ALA A 10 -7.14 12.37 17.26
CA ALA A 10 -7.35 10.93 17.13
C ALA A 10 -7.63 10.68 15.64
N ARG A 11 -6.65 10.15 14.91
CA ARG A 11 -6.87 9.51 13.61
C ARG A 11 -6.23 8.13 13.68
N ILE A 12 -6.96 7.21 14.28
CA ILE A 12 -6.75 5.79 14.09
C ILE A 12 -7.17 5.53 12.64
N ALA A 13 -6.21 5.36 11.74
CA ALA A 13 -6.49 4.82 10.42
C ALA A 13 -6.77 3.32 10.61
N LEU A 14 -8.06 3.02 10.82
CA LEU A 14 -8.57 1.66 10.83
C LEU A 14 -8.37 1.09 9.42
N LEU A 15 -7.38 0.22 9.24
CA LEU A 15 -7.23 -0.58 8.02
C LEU A 15 -8.40 -1.55 7.93
N THR A 16 -9.54 -1.08 7.43
CA THR A 16 -10.62 -1.95 6.98
C THR A 16 -10.28 -2.42 5.57
N ALA A 17 -9.63 -3.58 5.48
CA ALA A 17 -9.71 -4.40 4.28
C ALA A 17 -11.18 -4.86 4.13
N PRO A 18 -11.90 -4.53 3.05
CA PRO A 18 -13.22 -5.09 2.84
C PRO A 18 -13.05 -6.51 2.31
N PHE A 19 -13.12 -7.49 3.21
CA PHE A 19 -13.46 -8.85 2.84
C PHE A 19 -14.85 -8.85 2.16
N LEU A 20 -14.87 -9.42 0.96
CA LEU A 20 -16.03 -9.73 0.13
C LEU A 20 -17.21 -10.29 0.95
N LEU A 21 -18.35 -9.60 0.93
CA LEU A 21 -19.62 -10.15 1.40
C LEU A 21 -20.78 -9.82 0.45
N PHE A 22 -21.25 -10.89 -0.18
CA PHE A 22 -22.62 -11.20 -0.59
C PHE A 22 -23.28 -10.41 -1.72
N GLY A 23 -23.52 -11.15 -2.82
CA GLY A 23 -24.62 -10.86 -3.73
C GLY A 23 -25.96 -10.98 -3.03
N ALA A 24 -26.78 -9.94 -3.16
CA ALA A 24 -28.23 -10.01 -3.16
C ALA A 24 -28.76 -8.79 -3.95
N VAL A 25 -29.47 -9.07 -5.03
CA VAL A 25 -30.22 -8.10 -5.83
C VAL A 25 -31.32 -7.48 -4.98
N CYS A 26 -31.38 -6.14 -4.90
CA CYS A 26 -32.61 -5.38 -4.69
C CYS A 26 -32.46 -3.97 -5.31
N ALA A 27 -33.54 -3.51 -5.93
CA ALA A 27 -33.59 -2.46 -6.94
C ALA A 27 -33.53 -1.00 -6.43
N GLN A 28 -33.06 -0.12 -7.34
CA GLN A 28 -33.42 1.28 -7.59
C GLN A 28 -33.27 2.34 -6.48
N ALA A 29 -32.32 3.25 -6.69
CA ALA A 29 -32.56 4.70 -6.82
C ALA A 29 -31.35 5.35 -7.51
N VAL A 30 -31.58 6.12 -8.58
CA VAL A 30 -30.57 6.92 -9.30
C VAL A 30 -30.35 8.23 -8.54
N PRO A 31 -29.09 8.62 -8.24
CA PRO A 31 -28.76 10.01 -8.02
C PRO A 31 -27.99 10.58 -9.22
N GLU A 32 -28.42 11.78 -9.57
CA GLU A 32 -27.93 12.77 -10.53
C GLU A 32 -26.39 12.85 -10.61
N ALA A 33 -25.87 12.84 -11.84
CA ALA A 33 -24.44 12.91 -12.14
C ALA A 33 -23.86 14.28 -11.74
N ALA A 34 -23.01 14.30 -10.71
CA ALA A 34 -22.13 15.42 -10.44
C ALA A 34 -21.00 15.46 -11.49
N PRO A 35 -20.54 16.65 -11.92
CA PRO A 35 -19.59 16.78 -13.02
C PRO A 35 -18.24 16.15 -12.67
N VAL A 36 -17.74 15.35 -13.61
CA VAL A 36 -16.41 14.75 -13.63
C VAL A 36 -15.37 15.87 -13.66
N GLN A 37 -14.68 16.12 -12.54
CA GLN A 37 -13.44 16.88 -12.55
C GLN A 37 -12.30 15.95 -12.95
N GLN A 38 -12.05 15.87 -14.25
CA GLN A 38 -10.83 15.32 -14.81
C GLN A 38 -9.84 16.49 -14.97
N VAL A 39 -8.98 16.68 -13.97
CA VAL A 39 -7.71 17.41 -14.12
C VAL A 39 -6.68 16.62 -13.32
N SER A 40 -6.03 15.67 -13.98
CA SER A 40 -4.81 15.06 -13.46
C SER A 40 -3.68 16.06 -13.68
N GLU A 41 -3.61 17.08 -12.83
CA GLU A 41 -2.41 17.90 -12.72
C GLU A 41 -1.27 16.97 -12.28
N ARG A 42 -0.18 16.99 -13.04
CA ARG A 42 1.03 16.23 -12.77
C ARG A 42 1.44 16.47 -11.31
N ALA A 43 1.47 15.40 -10.52
CA ALA A 43 1.82 15.45 -9.11
C ALA A 43 3.09 16.29 -8.89
N PRO A 44 3.09 17.29 -8.00
CA PRO A 44 4.33 17.95 -7.64
C PRO A 44 5.21 16.93 -6.91
N ALA A 45 6.48 16.84 -7.30
CA ALA A 45 7.50 15.96 -6.73
C ALA A 45 7.86 16.28 -5.25
N THR A 46 6.95 16.89 -4.48
CA THR A 46 7.20 17.48 -3.16
C THR A 46 6.14 17.16 -2.10
N SER A 47 5.02 16.51 -2.45
CA SER A 47 4.04 16.07 -1.45
C SER A 47 4.52 14.79 -0.77
N SER A 48 4.31 14.68 0.55
CA SER A 48 4.70 13.46 1.24
C SER A 48 3.73 12.32 0.98
N ILE A 49 4.26 11.11 0.90
CA ILE A 49 3.45 9.89 0.87
C ILE A 49 2.69 9.76 2.20
N GLN A 50 1.38 9.57 2.11
CA GLN A 50 0.48 9.29 3.23
C GLN A 50 0.19 7.80 3.37
N LEU A 51 0.03 7.11 2.23
CA LEU A 51 -0.20 5.68 2.15
C LEU A 51 0.67 5.11 1.04
N LEU A 52 1.31 3.97 1.33
CA LEU A 52 1.99 3.15 0.35
C LEU A 52 1.58 1.70 0.59
N SER A 53 1.14 1.05 -0.48
CA SER A 53 0.88 -0.39 -0.53
C SER A 53 1.41 -0.92 -1.86
N MET A 54 2.18 -1.98 -1.84
CA MET A 54 2.61 -2.74 -3.02
C MET A 54 2.33 -4.20 -2.74
N GLU A 55 1.51 -4.83 -3.57
CA GLU A 55 1.21 -6.26 -3.51
C GLU A 55 1.71 -6.90 -4.79
N PHE A 56 2.48 -7.98 -4.67
CA PHE A 56 2.95 -8.80 -5.77
C PHE A 56 2.47 -10.24 -5.54
N ARG A 57 1.88 -10.85 -6.57
CA ARG A 57 1.26 -12.17 -6.58
C ARG A 57 1.85 -12.99 -7.71
N HIS A 58 2.61 -14.03 -7.37
CA HIS A 58 3.22 -14.92 -8.34
C HIS A 58 2.66 -16.34 -8.19
N PRO A 59 1.91 -16.84 -9.19
CA PRO A 59 1.52 -18.24 -9.23
C PRO A 59 2.76 -19.15 -9.17
N VAL A 60 2.76 -20.10 -8.25
CA VAL A 60 3.81 -21.11 -8.07
C VAL A 60 3.19 -22.50 -7.99
N ALA A 61 4.02 -23.54 -7.92
CA ALA A 61 3.50 -24.89 -7.64
C ALA A 61 2.73 -24.89 -6.32
N ASP A 62 1.50 -25.44 -6.35
CA ASP A 62 0.60 -25.58 -5.20
C ASP A 62 0.22 -24.28 -4.48
N GLY A 63 0.13 -23.14 -5.20
CA GLY A 63 -0.39 -21.91 -4.62
C GLY A 63 0.11 -20.64 -5.29
N THR A 64 0.08 -19.55 -4.53
CA THR A 64 0.53 -18.21 -4.93
C THR A 64 1.53 -17.71 -3.91
N LEU A 65 2.71 -17.32 -4.37
CA LEU A 65 3.68 -16.58 -3.58
C LEU A 65 3.25 -15.11 -3.55
N MET A 66 3.23 -14.54 -2.36
CA MET A 66 2.78 -13.18 -2.08
C MET A 66 3.94 -12.39 -1.48
N ARG A 67 4.22 -11.22 -2.03
CA ARG A 67 5.09 -10.21 -1.40
C ARG A 67 4.30 -8.94 -1.26
N MET A 68 4.08 -8.52 -0.03
CA MET A 68 3.35 -7.31 0.32
C MET A 68 4.34 -6.35 0.99
N ILE A 69 4.41 -5.12 0.50
CA ILE A 69 5.20 -4.02 1.05
C ILE A 69 4.27 -2.87 1.37
N TRP A 70 4.35 -2.28 2.56
CA TRP A 70 3.45 -1.22 2.95
C TRP A 70 4.06 -0.25 3.95
N LEU A 71 3.55 0.99 3.98
CA LEU A 71 3.89 1.97 5.00
C LEU A 71 3.04 1.74 6.25
N VAL A 72 3.68 1.51 7.39
CA VAL A 72 3.05 1.41 8.72
C VAL A 72 3.51 2.51 9.64
N ASP A 73 2.68 2.88 10.60
CA ASP A 73 3.09 3.78 11.69
C ASP A 73 4.05 3.09 12.67
N ALA A 74 3.99 1.77 12.81
CA ALA A 74 4.87 1.00 13.68
C ALA A 74 5.00 -0.47 13.24
N PRO A 75 6.13 -1.14 13.55
CA PRO A 75 6.29 -2.57 13.35
C PRO A 75 5.49 -3.34 14.41
N ALA A 76 4.18 -3.44 14.21
CA ALA A 76 3.29 -4.22 15.07
C ALA A 76 2.78 -5.43 14.29
N LYS A 77 3.13 -6.62 14.76
CA LYS A 77 2.45 -7.84 14.32
C LYS A 77 1.03 -7.78 14.89
N ASN A 78 0.04 -7.67 13.99
CA ASN A 78 -1.39 -7.47 14.23
C ASN A 78 -1.83 -6.01 14.45
N ALA A 79 -3.04 -5.70 13.99
CA ALA A 79 -3.72 -4.45 14.32
C ALA A 79 -4.04 -4.44 15.82
N LEU A 80 -3.38 -3.57 16.58
CA LEU A 80 -3.62 -3.41 18.01
C LEU A 80 -4.54 -2.21 18.24
N SER A 81 -5.57 -2.41 19.05
CA SER A 81 -6.39 -1.33 19.59
C SER A 81 -5.59 -0.47 20.58
N SER A 82 -6.04 0.76 20.82
CA SER A 82 -5.43 1.63 21.84
C SER A 82 -5.44 0.99 23.24
N GLU A 83 -6.45 0.16 23.56
CA GLU A 83 -6.53 -0.58 24.81
C GLU A 83 -5.44 -1.66 24.90
N GLU A 84 -5.21 -2.39 23.81
CA GLU A 84 -4.13 -3.40 23.75
C GLU A 84 -2.75 -2.77 23.80
N LEU A 85 -2.55 -1.62 23.14
CA LEU A 85 -1.29 -0.85 23.23
C LEU A 85 -1.03 -0.42 24.67
N THR A 86 -2.05 0.13 25.34
CA THR A 86 -1.97 0.55 26.74
C THR A 86 -1.68 -0.63 27.66
N THR A 87 -2.39 -1.75 27.47
CA THR A 87 -2.20 -2.99 28.24
C THR A 87 -0.79 -3.56 28.09
N ARG A 88 -0.22 -3.43 26.89
CA ARG A 88 1.16 -3.87 26.59
C ARG A 88 2.22 -2.83 26.97
N GLY A 89 1.83 -1.68 27.52
CA GLY A 89 2.75 -0.60 27.91
C GLY A 89 3.45 0.06 26.72
N ILE A 90 2.88 -0.03 25.52
CA ILE A 90 3.43 0.54 24.29
C ILE A 90 2.93 1.98 24.17
N ASP A 91 3.85 2.96 24.15
CA ASP A 91 3.53 4.36 23.91
C ASP A 91 3.23 4.59 22.42
N PRO A 92 2.00 4.99 22.03
CA PRO A 92 1.68 5.28 20.64
C PRO A 92 2.52 6.44 20.04
N ASN A 93 3.09 7.31 20.88
CA ASN A 93 3.98 8.38 20.42
C ASN A 93 5.40 7.88 20.10
N SER A 94 5.74 6.64 20.46
CA SER A 94 7.02 6.01 20.12
C SER A 94 7.05 5.42 18.70
N PHE A 95 5.91 5.49 18.01
CA PHE A 95 5.74 4.97 16.65
C PHE A 95 6.57 5.76 15.65
N ILE A 96 7.43 5.04 14.92
CA ILE A 96 8.23 5.57 13.84
C ILE A 96 7.71 4.91 12.57
N PRO A 97 7.28 5.68 11.56
CA PRO A 97 6.84 5.13 10.29
C PRO A 97 7.90 4.19 9.73
N CYS A 98 7.47 3.04 9.24
CA CYS A 98 8.33 2.00 8.69
C CYS A 98 7.78 1.52 7.36
N LEU A 99 8.68 1.15 6.47
CA LEU A 99 8.36 0.25 5.37
C LEU A 99 8.35 -1.17 5.92
N GLY A 100 7.19 -1.80 5.94
CA GLY A 100 7.01 -3.22 6.25
C GLY A 100 7.07 -4.06 4.99
N GLU A 101 7.64 -5.26 5.10
CA GLU A 101 7.53 -6.32 4.10
C GLU A 101 7.01 -7.57 4.77
N PHE A 102 6.07 -8.24 4.11
CA PHE A 102 5.72 -9.63 4.37
C PHE A 102 5.80 -10.44 3.09
N VAL A 103 6.43 -11.60 3.22
CA VAL A 103 6.45 -12.64 2.20
C VAL A 103 5.73 -13.84 2.76
N GLY A 104 4.75 -14.35 2.01
CA GLY A 104 4.00 -15.53 2.38
C GLY A 104 3.57 -16.34 1.16
N LYS A 105 3.03 -17.53 1.40
CA LYS A 105 2.44 -18.38 0.37
C LYS A 105 1.02 -18.75 0.77
N GLU A 106 0.08 -18.48 -0.13
CA GLU A 106 -1.29 -18.99 -0.06
C GLU A 106 -1.34 -20.29 -0.87
N TYR A 107 -1.64 -21.41 -0.22
CA TYR A 107 -1.76 -22.72 -0.87
C TYR A 107 -3.14 -22.89 -1.50
N THR A 108 -3.22 -23.74 -2.53
CA THR A 108 -4.49 -24.07 -3.20
C THR A 108 -5.53 -24.74 -2.28
N ASP A 109 -5.08 -25.32 -1.16
CA ASP A 109 -5.94 -25.92 -0.12
C ASP A 109 -6.41 -24.90 0.94
N GLY A 110 -6.10 -23.60 0.75
CA GLY A 110 -6.49 -22.51 1.64
C GLY A 110 -5.57 -22.31 2.86
N ARG A 111 -4.51 -23.12 3.01
CA ARG A 111 -3.48 -22.85 4.04
C ARG A 111 -2.64 -21.64 3.66
N ASN A 112 -2.17 -20.91 4.67
CA ASN A 112 -1.20 -19.83 4.51
C ASN A 112 0.11 -20.18 5.20
N GLN A 113 1.22 -19.80 4.61
CA GLN A 113 2.55 -19.90 5.22
C GLN A 113 3.22 -18.53 5.23
N ASP A 114 3.60 -18.09 6.42
CA ASP A 114 4.49 -16.95 6.62
C ASP A 114 5.92 -17.39 6.28
N ILE A 115 6.59 -16.67 5.38
CA ILE A 115 7.97 -16.98 4.95
C ILE A 115 8.94 -15.97 5.57
N ARG A 116 8.64 -14.68 5.47
CA ARG A 116 9.53 -13.62 5.98
C ARG A 116 8.73 -12.37 6.32
N GLU A 117 9.18 -11.67 7.35
CA GLU A 117 8.68 -10.36 7.73
C GLU A 117 9.87 -9.44 8.05
N ARG A 118 9.90 -8.22 7.49
CA ARG A 118 10.98 -7.23 7.69
C ARG A 118 10.40 -5.84 7.87
N TYR A 119 11.15 -5.00 8.58
CA TYR A 119 10.80 -3.59 8.77
C TYR A 119 12.06 -2.73 8.65
N VAL A 120 11.96 -1.63 7.90
CA VAL A 120 12.98 -0.57 7.88
C VAL A 120 12.31 0.79 8.15
N PRO A 121 12.98 1.71 8.86
CA PRO A 121 12.45 3.06 9.08
C PRO A 121 12.15 3.74 7.75
N TRP A 122 10.98 4.36 7.66
CA TRP A 122 10.62 5.24 6.57
C TRP A 122 11.29 6.59 6.78
N THR A 123 12.33 6.85 6.01
CA THR A 123 13.13 8.07 6.09
C THR A 123 12.82 9.01 4.92
N PRO A 124 13.05 10.32 5.06
CA PRO A 124 12.94 11.25 3.93
C PRO A 124 13.79 10.84 2.73
N GLU A 125 14.97 10.26 2.97
CA GLU A 125 15.86 9.77 1.91
C GLU A 125 15.26 8.58 1.16
N LEU A 126 14.62 7.65 1.89
CA LEU A 126 13.94 6.51 1.30
C LEU A 126 12.72 6.95 0.47
N GLU A 127 11.92 7.88 0.99
CA GLU A 127 10.80 8.47 0.27
C GLU A 127 11.25 9.20 -1.00
N ALA A 128 12.30 10.01 -0.91
CA ALA A 128 12.88 10.70 -2.05
C ALA A 128 13.41 9.72 -3.12
N SER A 129 14.00 8.59 -2.69
CA SER A 129 14.46 7.55 -3.62
C SER A 129 13.30 6.89 -4.40
N LEU A 130 12.14 6.68 -3.74
CA LEU A 130 10.95 6.17 -4.41
C LEU A 130 10.39 7.19 -5.41
N HIS A 131 10.33 8.47 -5.04
CA HIS A 131 9.93 9.53 -5.96
C HIS A 131 10.85 9.63 -7.17
N ALA A 132 12.17 9.51 -6.97
CA ALA A 132 13.14 9.50 -8.06
C ALA A 132 12.89 8.32 -9.01
N LEU A 133 12.66 7.12 -8.48
CA LEU A 133 12.33 5.92 -9.26
C LEU A 133 11.06 6.13 -10.11
N ILE A 134 9.99 6.61 -9.48
CA ILE A 134 8.70 6.88 -10.15
C ILE A 134 8.88 7.89 -11.29
N ALA A 135 9.65 8.95 -11.06
CA ALA A 135 9.91 9.97 -12.07
C ALA A 135 10.80 9.47 -13.22
N GLU A 136 11.91 8.81 -12.90
CA GLU A 136 12.88 8.27 -13.88
C GLU A 136 12.22 7.28 -14.82
N ARG A 137 11.36 6.42 -14.28
CA ARG A 137 10.64 5.38 -15.02
C ARG A 137 9.29 5.84 -15.53
N ASN A 138 8.96 7.11 -15.33
CA ASN A 138 7.71 7.71 -15.80
C ASN A 138 6.45 6.94 -15.38
N LEU A 139 6.48 6.28 -14.21
CA LEU A 139 5.42 5.37 -13.76
C LEU A 139 4.06 6.06 -13.61
N THR A 140 4.07 7.39 -13.39
CA THR A 140 2.85 8.21 -13.34
C THR A 140 2.10 8.32 -14.66
N ALA A 141 2.80 8.21 -15.80
CA ALA A 141 2.20 8.37 -17.13
C ALA A 141 2.07 7.05 -17.89
N GLU A 142 2.87 6.05 -17.51
CA GLU A 142 2.71 4.68 -18.00
C GLU A 142 1.43 4.05 -17.47
N ASN A 143 0.91 4.57 -16.33
CA ASN A 143 -0.17 3.95 -15.60
C ASN A 143 -1.44 4.80 -15.36
N ASP A 144 -2.29 5.02 -16.38
CA ASP A 144 -3.72 5.42 -16.21
C ASP A 144 -4.58 4.32 -15.53
N TYR A 145 -4.28 4.01 -14.26
CA TYR A 145 -4.55 2.70 -13.65
C TYR A 145 -5.53 2.73 -12.47
N GLY A 146 -6.15 3.88 -12.19
CA GLY A 146 -7.30 3.91 -11.29
C GLY A 146 -8.41 2.96 -11.78
N ALA A 147 -8.64 2.88 -13.09
CA ALA A 147 -9.67 2.01 -13.67
C ALA A 147 -9.37 0.51 -13.54
N ARG A 148 -8.09 0.11 -13.61
CA ARG A 148 -7.69 -1.31 -13.49
C ARG A 148 -7.74 -1.79 -12.05
N ALA A 149 -7.32 -0.95 -11.11
CA ALA A 149 -7.40 -1.25 -9.68
C ALA A 149 -8.82 -1.63 -9.22
N GLU A 150 -9.85 -1.08 -9.86
CA GLU A 150 -11.25 -1.36 -9.54
C GLU A 150 -11.84 -2.59 -10.26
N THR A 151 -11.20 -3.08 -11.32
CA THR A 151 -11.82 -4.05 -12.25
C THR A 151 -11.04 -5.35 -12.41
N VAL A 152 -9.73 -5.35 -12.15
CA VAL A 152 -8.89 -6.55 -12.31
C VAL A 152 -8.95 -7.40 -11.05
N THR A 153 -9.30 -8.67 -11.20
CA THR A 153 -9.32 -9.64 -10.11
C THR A 153 -7.98 -10.36 -10.01
N ASN A 154 -7.36 -10.30 -8.82
CA ASN A 154 -6.07 -10.92 -8.51
C ASN A 154 -4.95 -10.52 -9.50
N PRO A 155 -4.66 -9.22 -9.68
CA PRO A 155 -3.54 -8.82 -10.52
C PRO A 155 -2.21 -9.38 -9.97
N ALA A 156 -1.27 -9.69 -10.87
CA ALA A 156 0.11 -10.05 -10.56
C ALA A 156 0.79 -8.98 -9.70
N TYR A 157 0.44 -7.70 -9.87
CA TYR A 157 0.76 -6.69 -8.88
C TYR A 157 -0.33 -5.62 -8.75
N ASN A 158 -0.43 -5.05 -7.55
CA ASN A 158 -1.26 -3.88 -7.27
C ASN A 158 -0.52 -2.93 -6.32
N ILE A 159 -0.23 -1.73 -6.81
CA ILE A 159 0.52 -0.71 -6.10
C ILE A 159 -0.32 0.55 -6.00
N VAL A 160 -0.40 1.08 -4.78
CA VAL A 160 -1.17 2.27 -4.44
C VAL A 160 -0.28 3.20 -3.63
N LEU A 161 -0.12 4.43 -4.12
CA LEU A 161 0.46 5.53 -3.37
C LEU A 161 -0.61 6.60 -3.23
N SER A 162 -0.90 7.03 -2.01
CA SER A 162 -1.71 8.22 -1.76
C SER A 162 -0.87 9.27 -1.04
N TYR A 163 -1.04 10.51 -1.44
CA TYR A 163 -0.21 11.62 -1.00
C TYR A 163 -1.03 12.62 -0.18
N LYS A 164 -0.35 13.39 0.68
CA LYS A 164 -1.01 14.28 1.65
C LYS A 164 -1.81 15.43 1.04
N ASP A 165 -1.46 15.84 -0.16
CA ASP A 165 -2.15 16.84 -0.98
C ASP A 165 -3.36 16.26 -1.75
N GLY A 166 -3.63 14.96 -1.61
CA GLY A 166 -4.81 14.28 -2.13
C GLY A 166 -4.61 13.60 -3.48
N HIS A 167 -3.42 13.70 -4.09
CA HIS A 167 -3.15 12.92 -5.30
C HIS A 167 -2.91 11.44 -4.97
N SER A 168 -3.15 10.56 -5.93
CA SER A 168 -2.87 9.14 -5.80
C SER A 168 -2.32 8.58 -7.11
N LEU A 169 -1.44 7.60 -6.99
CA LEU A 169 -0.89 6.81 -8.07
C LEU A 169 -1.33 5.37 -7.88
N TYR A 170 -1.87 4.79 -8.95
CA TYR A 170 -2.24 3.38 -9.02
C TYR A 170 -1.36 2.74 -10.10
N ILE A 171 -0.81 1.56 -9.84
CA ILE A 171 -0.05 0.75 -10.80
C ILE A 171 -0.48 -0.71 -10.57
N THR A 172 -1.20 -1.27 -11.53
CA THR A 172 -1.98 -2.52 -11.39
C THR A 172 -1.87 -3.34 -12.65
N SER A 173 -1.31 -4.55 -12.58
CA SER A 173 -1.14 -5.38 -13.77
C SER A 173 -2.48 -5.76 -14.40
N GLU A 174 -2.47 -6.06 -15.70
CA GLU A 174 -3.66 -6.38 -16.49
C GLU A 174 -4.34 -7.70 -16.07
N GLY A 175 -3.59 -8.60 -15.45
CA GLY A 175 -4.09 -9.88 -14.96
C GLY A 175 -3.09 -10.55 -14.03
N GLN A 176 -3.25 -11.87 -13.86
CA GLN A 176 -2.46 -12.72 -12.95
C GLN A 176 -1.04 -13.02 -13.45
N THR A 177 -0.71 -12.62 -14.67
CA THR A 177 0.60 -12.83 -15.29
C THR A 177 1.06 -11.53 -15.93
N VAL A 178 2.31 -11.16 -15.70
CA VAL A 178 2.92 -9.96 -16.31
C VAL A 178 3.29 -10.20 -17.77
N ASN A 179 3.05 -9.21 -18.62
CA ASN A 179 3.65 -9.15 -19.96
C ASN A 179 5.10 -8.61 -19.90
N GLU A 180 5.80 -8.53 -21.03
CA GLU A 180 7.21 -8.08 -21.07
C GLU A 180 7.41 -6.68 -20.47
N HIS A 181 6.47 -5.75 -20.71
CA HIS A 181 6.55 -4.40 -20.18
C HIS A 181 6.26 -4.36 -18.68
N GLU A 182 5.22 -5.06 -18.23
CA GLU A 182 4.87 -5.17 -16.81
C GLU A 182 5.94 -5.88 -15.99
N ALA A 183 6.64 -6.86 -16.57
CA ALA A 183 7.78 -7.52 -15.94
C ALA A 183 8.93 -6.55 -15.66
N ILE A 184 9.15 -5.56 -16.54
CA ILE A 184 10.16 -4.51 -16.32
C ILE A 184 9.73 -3.60 -15.15
N ILE A 185 8.45 -3.20 -15.10
CA ILE A 185 7.91 -2.37 -14.00
C ILE A 185 8.04 -3.10 -12.67
N GLU A 186 7.62 -4.37 -12.64
CA GLU A 186 7.71 -5.23 -11.47
C GLU A 186 9.15 -5.39 -10.97
N ASP A 187 10.08 -5.74 -11.87
CA ASP A 187 11.50 -5.93 -11.53
C ASP A 187 12.11 -4.66 -10.94
N ILE A 188 11.81 -3.50 -11.51
CA ILE A 188 12.32 -2.21 -11.02
C ILE A 188 11.82 -1.93 -9.59
N LEU A 189 10.54 -2.15 -9.31
CA LEU A 189 9.96 -1.89 -7.99
C LEU A 189 10.44 -2.90 -6.94
N LEU A 190 10.55 -4.17 -7.31
CA LEU A 190 11.09 -5.21 -6.43
C LEU A 190 12.56 -4.98 -6.12
N THR A 191 13.35 -4.54 -7.12
CA THR A 191 14.76 -4.16 -6.93
C THR A 191 14.89 -3.01 -5.94
N TRP A 192 14.10 -1.94 -6.10
CA TRP A 192 14.10 -0.83 -5.14
C TRP A 192 13.73 -1.29 -3.72
N CYS A 193 12.71 -2.17 -3.59
CA CYS A 193 12.35 -2.74 -2.29
C CYS A 193 13.53 -3.53 -1.70
N ASP A 194 14.17 -4.38 -2.48
CA ASP A 194 15.30 -5.19 -2.00
C ASP A 194 16.48 -4.34 -1.54
N GLU A 195 16.79 -3.25 -2.25
CA GLU A 195 17.79 -2.26 -1.83
C GLU A 195 17.39 -1.56 -0.52
N ALA A 196 16.13 -1.13 -0.41
CA ALA A 196 15.60 -0.48 0.80
C ALA A 196 15.75 -1.37 2.03
N PHE A 197 15.43 -2.66 1.90
CA PHE A 197 15.56 -3.62 3.01
C PHE A 197 16.99 -4.11 3.23
N ALA A 198 17.88 -4.05 2.23
CA ALA A 198 19.29 -4.43 2.37
C ALA A 198 20.15 -3.35 3.04
N ALA A 199 19.78 -2.07 2.91
CA ALA A 199 20.51 -0.94 3.48
C ALA A 199 20.69 -1.00 5.02
N LYS A 200 19.90 -1.82 5.72
CA LYS A 200 20.00 -2.07 7.17
C LYS A 200 20.98 -3.17 7.58
N GLY A 201 21.70 -3.77 6.62
CA GLY A 201 22.69 -4.82 6.86
C GLY A 201 24.15 -4.35 7.03
N LYS A 202 24.41 -3.05 7.24
CA LYS A 202 25.75 -2.50 7.51
C LYS A 202 25.80 -1.77 8.84
#